data_AF-A0A930FFV0-F1
#
_entry.id   AF-A0A930FFV0-F1
#
_cell.length_a   1.000
_cell.length_b   1.000
_cell.length_c   1.000
_cell.angle_alpha   90.00
_cell.angle_beta   90.00
_cell.angle_gamma   90.00
#
_symmetry.space_group_name_H-M   'P 1'
#
loop_
_entity.id
_entity.type
_entity.pdbx_description
1 polymer ?
#
loop_
_entity_poly.entity_id
_entity_poly.type
_entity_poly.pdbx_seq_one_letter_code
_entity_poly.pdbx_strand_id
1 'polypeptide(L)'
;MEMIHVDTDIQLRDSFSQFEIDTERDIELTFSADAGEYEVFVRIKNCGKLRIRTFAYANAQVKYLFWNDNEHMIEIDETHEVLRNANVEVAHCEVNPYPVKRNTYMALREPGAYG
;
A
#
# COMPACT_ATOMS: atom_id res chain seq x y z
N MET A 1 -12.37 9.97 0.43
CA MET A 1 -10.91 9.93 0.29
C MET A 1 -10.32 10.53 1.54
N GLU A 2 -9.57 9.75 2.30
CA GLU A 2 -8.95 10.14 3.57
C GLU A 2 -7.54 10.68 3.30
N MET A 3 -7.14 11.77 3.98
CA MET A 3 -5.84 12.41 3.78
C MET A 3 -4.81 11.92 4.78
N ILE A 4 -3.64 11.54 4.29
CA ILE A 4 -2.50 11.06 5.06
C ILE A 4 -1.35 12.07 4.92
N HIS A 5 -0.82 12.52 6.05
CA HIS A 5 0.26 13.52 6.10
C HIS A 5 1.36 13.18 7.11
N VAL A 6 1.21 12.07 7.83
CA VAL A 6 2.11 11.54 8.85
C VAL A 6 2.09 10.01 8.81
N ASP A 7 3.01 9.39 9.53
CA ASP A 7 3.00 7.94 9.76
C ASP A 7 1.64 7.48 10.28
N THR A 8 1.09 6.45 9.65
CA THR A 8 -0.30 6.02 9.91
C THR A 8 -0.41 4.51 9.83
N ASP A 9 -1.05 3.93 10.86
CA ASP A 9 -1.47 2.53 10.87
C ASP A 9 -2.98 2.46 10.55
N ILE A 10 -3.32 1.74 9.49
CA ILE A 10 -4.65 1.67 8.89
C ILE A 10 -5.17 0.24 9.00
N GLN A 11 -6.25 0.04 9.75
CA GLN A 11 -7.04 -1.18 9.69
C GLN A 11 -8.09 -1.03 8.58
N LEU A 12 -8.03 -1.87 7.56
CA LEU A 12 -9.05 -1.91 6.51
C LEU A 12 -10.36 -2.44 7.11
N ARG A 13 -11.44 -1.66 6.98
CA ARG A 13 -12.76 -1.97 7.53
C ARG A 13 -13.84 -2.05 6.46
N ASP A 14 -13.73 -1.20 5.45
CA ASP A 14 -14.66 -1.13 4.33
C ASP A 14 -14.11 -1.92 3.15
N SER A 15 -15.00 -2.55 2.39
CA SER A 15 -14.62 -3.32 1.19
C SER A 15 -13.93 -2.47 0.13
N PHE A 16 -14.12 -1.14 0.16
CA PHE A 16 -13.39 -0.20 -0.66
C PHE A 16 -12.92 1.00 0.16
N SER A 17 -11.62 1.30 0.11
CA SER A 17 -10.99 2.41 0.83
C SER A 17 -10.16 3.27 -0.13
N GLN A 18 -10.14 4.59 0.11
CA GLN A 18 -9.41 5.55 -0.71
C GLN A 18 -8.59 6.51 0.15
N PHE A 19 -7.30 6.61 -0.13
CA PHE A 19 -6.34 7.46 0.59
C PHE A 19 -5.61 8.41 -0.37
N GLU A 20 -5.28 9.60 0.10
CA GLU A 20 -4.40 10.55 -0.59
C GLU A 20 -3.25 10.95 0.33
N ILE A 21 -2.03 10.82 -0.18
CA ILE A 21 -0.79 11.25 0.48
C ILE A 21 -0.39 12.59 -0.14
N ASP A 22 -0.39 13.64 0.68
CA ASP A 22 0.03 14.98 0.28
C ASP A 22 0.86 15.62 1.41
N THR A 23 2.16 15.33 1.39
CA THR A 23 3.11 15.82 2.39
C THR A 23 4.52 15.87 1.81
N GLU A 24 5.35 16.82 2.24
CA GLU A 24 6.78 16.85 1.84
C GLU A 24 7.66 15.95 2.72
N ARG A 25 7.07 15.30 3.72
CA ARG A 25 7.80 14.49 4.71
C ARG A 25 8.03 13.07 4.19
N ASP A 26 9.03 12.42 4.77
CA ASP A 26 9.14 10.98 4.72
C ASP A 26 8.09 10.38 5.65
N ILE A 27 7.35 9.37 5.19
CA ILE A 27 6.31 8.70 5.98
C ILE A 27 6.32 7.19 5.81
N GLU A 28 5.83 6.50 6.85
CA GLU A 28 5.58 5.07 6.87
C GLU A 28 4.07 4.79 7.02
N LEU A 29 3.53 3.97 6.12
CA LEU A 29 2.14 3.52 6.15
C LEU A 29 2.08 2.03 6.40
N THR A 30 1.24 1.63 7.36
CA THR A 30 0.91 0.23 7.60
C THR A 30 -0.55 -0.02 7.28
N PHE A 31 -0.83 -0.97 6.40
CA PHE A 31 -2.19 -1.47 6.15
C PHE A 31 -2.36 -2.85 6.78
N SER A 32 -3.43 -3.07 7.52
CA SER A 32 -3.79 -4.36 8.10
C SER A 32 -5.20 -4.77 7.64
N ALA A 33 -5.34 -6.02 7.20
CA ALA A 33 -6.59 -6.57 6.71
C ALA A 33 -6.90 -7.90 7.40
N ASP A 34 -8.06 -7.97 8.05
CA ASP A 34 -8.62 -9.22 8.57
C ASP A 34 -9.30 -10.02 7.45
N ALA A 35 -9.87 -11.19 7.75
CA ALA A 35 -10.62 -11.99 6.78
C ALA A 35 -11.72 -11.16 6.10
N GLY A 36 -11.73 -11.12 4.77
CA GLY A 36 -12.65 -10.29 3.99
C GLY A 36 -12.10 -9.97 2.60
N GLU A 37 -12.84 -9.16 1.83
CA GLU A 37 -12.45 -8.66 0.51
C GLU A 37 -12.29 -7.14 0.57
N TYR A 38 -11.14 -6.65 0.13
CA TYR A 38 -10.78 -5.23 0.23
C TYR A 38 -10.15 -4.74 -1.08
N GLU A 39 -10.62 -3.59 -1.53
CA GLU A 39 -10.05 -2.83 -2.63
C GLU A 39 -9.53 -1.50 -2.07
N VAL A 40 -8.26 -1.20 -2.30
CA VAL A 40 -7.58 -0.06 -1.71
C VAL A 40 -6.98 0.77 -2.82
N PHE A 41 -7.41 2.02 -2.91
CA PHE A 41 -6.81 3.01 -3.79
C PHE A 41 -5.99 4.00 -2.97
N VAL A 42 -4.73 4.18 -3.32
CA VAL A 42 -3.83 5.13 -2.68
C VAL A 42 -3.25 6.05 -3.73
N ARG A 43 -3.57 7.33 -3.64
CA ARG A 43 -3.00 8.38 -4.48
C ARG A 43 -1.80 9.02 -3.77
N ILE A 44 -0.67 9.12 -4.46
CA ILE A 44 0.59 9.68 -3.94
C ILE A 44 0.85 11.00 -4.68
N LYS A 45 0.29 12.09 -4.15
CA LYS A 45 0.34 13.42 -4.77
C LYS A 45 1.62 14.17 -4.43
N ASN A 46 2.06 14.08 -3.18
CA ASN A 46 3.35 14.60 -2.75
C ASN A 46 3.89 13.74 -1.60
N CYS A 47 5.16 13.33 -1.67
CA CYS A 47 5.85 12.59 -0.62
C CYS A 47 7.37 12.69 -0.79
N GLY A 48 8.12 12.78 0.31
CA GLY A 48 9.58 12.68 0.30
C GLY A 48 10.03 11.24 -0.01
N LYS A 49 10.19 10.44 1.03
CA LYS A 49 10.33 8.98 0.95
C LYS A 49 9.09 8.29 1.51
N LEU A 50 8.61 7.27 0.81
CA LEU A 50 7.44 6.50 1.24
C LEU A 50 7.87 5.08 1.63
N ARG A 51 7.45 4.64 2.83
CA ARG A 51 7.48 3.22 3.19
C ARG A 51 6.07 2.69 3.32
N ILE A 52 5.80 1.54 2.70
CA ILE A 52 4.51 0.87 2.75
C ILE A 52 4.74 -0.53 3.35
N ARG A 53 3.95 -0.86 4.36
CA ARG A 53 3.85 -2.19 4.94
C ARG A 53 2.41 -2.66 4.87
N THR A 54 2.19 -3.89 4.43
CA THR A 54 0.85 -4.47 4.43
C THR A 54 0.86 -5.81 5.16
N PHE A 55 -0.16 -6.06 5.97
CA PHE A 55 -0.39 -7.32 6.67
C PHE A 55 -1.77 -7.86 6.27
N ALA A 56 -1.79 -8.89 5.44
CA ALA A 56 -3.00 -9.61 5.08
C ALA A 56 -3.14 -10.86 5.97
N TYR A 57 -3.97 -10.76 7.00
CA TYR A 57 -4.25 -11.87 7.92
C TYR A 57 -5.04 -12.98 7.23
N ALA A 58 -5.23 -14.09 7.94
CA ALA A 58 -5.77 -15.31 7.37
C ALA A 58 -7.09 -15.08 6.62
N ASN A 59 -7.16 -15.56 5.37
CA ASN A 59 -8.29 -15.43 4.46
C ASN A 59 -8.62 -13.99 3.99
N ALA A 60 -7.75 -13.00 4.22
CA ALA A 60 -7.91 -11.66 3.63
C ALA A 60 -7.64 -11.71 2.12
N GLN A 61 -8.49 -11.07 1.32
CA GLN A 61 -8.31 -10.87 -0.12
C GLN A 61 -8.18 -9.38 -0.36
N VAL A 62 -6.99 -8.90 -0.71
CA VAL A 62 -6.73 -7.46 -0.79
C VAL A 62 -6.17 -7.09 -2.16
N LYS A 63 -6.70 -6.04 -2.76
CA LYS A 63 -6.20 -5.44 -4.00
C LYS A 63 -5.78 -4.01 -3.74
N TYR A 64 -4.51 -3.71 -3.95
CA TYR A 64 -3.97 -2.36 -3.86
C TYR A 64 -3.75 -1.76 -5.24
N LEU A 65 -4.18 -0.51 -5.43
CA LEU A 65 -3.76 0.35 -6.53
C LEU A 65 -3.03 1.56 -5.95
N PHE A 66 -1.73 1.61 -6.15
CA PHE A 66 -0.90 2.78 -5.86
C PHE A 66 -0.79 3.65 -7.10
N TRP A 67 -1.40 4.82 -7.05
CA TRP A 67 -1.41 5.82 -8.12
C TRP A 67 -0.45 6.94 -7.77
N ASN A 68 0.69 7.02 -8.45
CA ASN A 68 1.71 8.00 -8.18
C ASN A 68 1.64 9.19 -9.16
N ASP A 69 1.28 10.35 -8.61
CA ASP A 69 1.28 11.64 -9.27
C ASP A 69 2.27 12.63 -8.66
N ASN A 70 3.28 12.14 -7.94
CA ASN A 70 4.31 12.95 -7.29
C ASN A 70 5.15 13.76 -8.29
N GLU A 71 5.26 15.08 -8.08
CA GLU A 71 5.98 15.98 -8.99
C GLU A 71 7.50 16.04 -8.76
N HIS A 72 8.06 15.06 -8.04
CA HIS A 72 9.49 14.94 -7.77
C HIS A 72 9.95 13.47 -7.85
N MET A 73 11.27 13.26 -7.85
CA MET A 73 11.82 11.90 -7.69
C MET A 73 11.42 11.36 -6.32
N ILE A 74 10.94 10.11 -6.29
CA ILE A 74 10.49 9.45 -5.06
C ILE A 74 11.16 8.09 -4.88
N GLU A 75 11.53 7.80 -3.64
CA GLU A 75 11.90 6.45 -3.21
C GLU A 75 10.74 5.79 -2.47
N ILE A 76 10.40 4.56 -2.85
CA ILE A 76 9.32 3.79 -2.25
C ILE A 76 9.84 2.42 -1.83
N ASP A 77 9.79 2.13 -0.53
CA ASP A 77 10.11 0.82 0.04
C ASP A 77 8.79 0.14 0.45
N GLU A 78 8.50 -1.01 -0.14
CA GLU A 78 7.20 -1.69 -0.02
C GLU A 78 7.39 -3.13 0.45
N THR A 79 6.65 -3.52 1.49
CA THR A 79 6.69 -4.87 2.06
C THR A 79 5.30 -5.40 2.33
N HIS A 80 5.01 -6.60 1.82
CA HIS A 80 3.73 -7.28 2.00
C HIS A 80 3.92 -8.59 2.76
N GLU A 81 3.21 -8.76 3.87
CA GLU A 81 3.12 -10.01 4.61
C GLU A 81 1.76 -10.66 4.37
N VAL A 82 1.77 -11.85 3.78
CA VAL A 82 0.57 -12.60 3.40
C VAL A 82 0.51 -13.88 4.22
N LEU A 83 -0.53 -13.99 5.06
CA LEU A 83 -0.75 -15.14 5.93
C LEU A 83 -1.65 -16.19 5.26
N ARG A 84 -2.13 -17.16 6.04
CA ARG A 84 -2.80 -18.38 5.57
C ARG A 84 -4.02 -18.09 4.68
N ASN A 85 -4.06 -18.71 3.51
CA ASN A 85 -5.14 -18.54 2.52
C ASN A 85 -5.46 -17.08 2.17
N ALA A 86 -4.57 -16.14 2.48
CA ALA A 86 -4.72 -14.75 2.11
C ALA A 86 -4.17 -14.50 0.70
N ASN A 87 -4.72 -13.51 0.02
CA ASN A 87 -4.28 -13.07 -1.29
C ASN A 87 -4.03 -11.56 -1.26
N VAL A 88 -2.90 -11.12 -1.81
CA VAL A 88 -2.60 -9.71 -2.01
C VAL A 88 -2.21 -9.46 -3.46
N GLU A 89 -3.03 -8.69 -4.18
CA GLU A 89 -2.69 -8.19 -5.51
C GLU A 89 -2.28 -6.72 -5.40
N VAL A 90 -1.20 -6.35 -6.08
CA VAL A 90 -0.68 -4.98 -6.07
C VAL A 90 -0.47 -4.48 -7.49
N ALA A 91 -1.06 -3.34 -7.79
CA ALA A 91 -0.84 -2.61 -9.03
C ALA A 91 -0.23 -1.24 -8.73
N HIS A 92 0.74 -0.86 -9.54
CA HIS A 92 1.37 0.45 -9.50
C HIS A 92 1.06 1.19 -10.81
N CYS A 93 0.59 2.43 -10.70
CA CYS A 93 0.41 3.33 -11.82
C CYS A 93 1.28 4.57 -11.61
N GLU A 94 2.32 4.69 -12.42
CA GLU A 94 3.25 5.82 -12.39
C GLU A 94 2.83 6.80 -13.48
N VAL A 95 2.12 7.87 -13.11
CA VAL A 95 1.72 8.94 -14.05
C VAL A 95 2.57 10.19 -13.91
N ASN A 96 3.48 10.19 -12.94
CA ASN A 96 4.44 11.27 -12.76
C ASN A 96 5.54 11.27 -13.84
N PRO A 97 6.05 12.45 -14.24
CA PRO A 97 7.12 12.53 -15.23
C PRO A 97 8.54 12.33 -14.62
N TYR A 98 8.63 11.99 -13.33
CA TYR A 98 9.88 11.92 -12.58
C TYR A 98 10.30 10.48 -12.28
N PRO A 99 11.60 10.20 -12.08
CA PRO A 99 12.07 8.87 -11.73
C PRO A 99 11.45 8.33 -10.43
N VAL A 100 11.09 7.06 -10.44
CA VAL A 100 10.58 6.33 -9.28
C VAL A 100 11.56 5.21 -8.95
N LYS A 101 12.08 5.21 -7.73
CA LYS A 101 12.90 4.11 -7.22
C LYS A 101 12.04 3.29 -6.26
N ARG A 102 11.52 2.17 -6.75
CA ARG A 102 10.66 1.27 -5.99
C ARG A 102 11.41 -0.02 -5.63
N ASN A 103 11.32 -0.41 -4.37
CA ASN A 103 11.80 -1.69 -3.88
C ASN A 103 10.62 -2.42 -3.21
N THR A 104 10.14 -3.48 -3.84
CA THR A 104 8.96 -4.22 -3.37
C THR A 104 9.35 -5.63 -2.98
N TYR A 105 8.87 -6.08 -1.82
CA TYR A 105 9.05 -7.44 -1.32
C TYR A 105 7.72 -8.01 -0.81
N MET A 106 7.42 -9.25 -1.18
CA MET A 106 6.25 -9.97 -0.69
C MET A 106 6.68 -11.28 -0.01
N ALA A 107 6.26 -11.45 1.24
CA ALA A 107 6.49 -12.62 2.05
C ALA A 107 5.21 -13.46 2.15
N LEU A 108 5.21 -14.63 1.52
CA LEU A 108 4.18 -15.65 1.68
C LEU A 108 4.51 -16.48 2.92
N ARG A 109 3.88 -16.16 4.06
CA ARG A 109 4.30 -16.65 5.39
C ARG A 109 3.70 -18.00 5.76
N GLU A 110 2.53 -18.34 5.23
CA GLU A 110 1.74 -19.51 5.66
C GLU A 110 1.11 -20.26 4.47
N PRO A 111 0.66 -21.52 4.67
CA PRO A 111 0.04 -22.31 3.61
C PRO A 111 -1.15 -21.60 2.95
N GLY A 112 -1.22 -21.67 1.64
CA GLY A 112 -2.27 -21.05 0.85
C GLY A 112 -2.15 -19.53 0.67
N ALA A 113 -1.12 -18.87 1.22
CA ALA A 113 -0.81 -17.49 0.90
C ALA A 113 -0.48 -17.31 -0.59
N TYR A 114 -0.99 -16.25 -1.20
CA TYR A 114 -0.80 -15.93 -2.62
C TYR A 114 -0.66 -14.41 -2.85
N GLY A 115 -0.02 -14.03 -3.96
CA GLY A 115 0.07 -12.64 -4.42
C GLY A 115 0.97 -12.46 -5.63
#